data_AF-E2B6V9-F1
#
_entry.id   AF-E2B6V9-F1
#
_cell.length_a   1.000
_cell.length_b   1.000
_cell.length_c   1.000
_cell.angle_alpha   90.00
_cell.angle_beta   90.00
_cell.angle_gamma   90.00
#
_symmetry.space_group_name_H-M   'P 1'
#
loop_
_entity.id
_entity.type
_entity.pdbx_description
1 polymer ?
#
loop_
_entity_poly.entity_id
_entity_poly.type
_entity_poly.pdbx_seq_one_letter_code
_entity_poly.pdbx_strand_id
1 'polypeptide(L)' 'MWTDFAKIRNPTPATTDLIPITWILLKPGNIFDYLDIGKKLRMKTARKGEQRYNWKKIRKKL' A
#
# COMPACT_ATOMS: atom_id res chain seq x y z
N MET A 1 7.61 11.87 0.43
CA MET A 1 7.27 10.43 0.53
C MET A 1 8.48 9.51 0.44
N TRP A 2 9.09 9.29 -0.74
CA TRP A 2 10.24 8.37 -0.85
C TRP A 2 11.47 8.81 -0.05
N THR A 3 11.79 10.10 -0.09
CA THR A 3 12.87 10.70 0.72
C THR A 3 12.60 10.59 2.22
N ASP A 4 11.36 10.82 2.65
CA ASP A 4 10.96 10.67 4.06
C ASP A 4 11.07 9.21 4.50
N PHE A 5 10.63 8.27 3.66
CA PHE A 5 10.83 6.84 3.92
C PHE A 5 12.32 6.47 4.02
N ALA A 6 13.17 6.99 3.14
CA ALA A 6 14.61 6.73 3.19
C ALA A 6 15.27 7.28 4.48
N LYS A 7 14.81 8.44 4.97
CA LYS A 7 15.34 9.08 6.18
C LYS A 7 14.87 8.42 7.47
N ILE A 8 13.57 8.13 7.58
CA ILE A 8 12.92 7.80 8.86
C ILE A 8 11.96 6.62 8.77
N ARG A 9 11.94 5.89 7.65
CA ARG A 9 11.08 4.71 7.40
C ARG A 9 9.58 4.98 7.48
N ASN A 10 9.18 6.25 7.43
CA ASN A 10 7.78 6.67 7.36
C ASN A 10 7.58 7.57 6.12
N PRO A 11 6.78 7.15 5.12
CA PRO A 11 6.54 7.94 3.91
C PRO A 11 5.73 9.22 4.15
N THR A 12 4.97 9.29 5.25
CA THR A 12 4.06 10.41 5.59
C THR A 12 4.22 10.77 7.07
N PRO A 13 5.34 11.41 7.45
CA PRO A 13 5.62 11.73 8.86
C PRO A 13 4.70 12.79 9.45
N ALA A 14 4.16 13.68 8.62
CA ALA A 14 3.20 14.70 9.01
C ALA A 14 2.18 14.89 7.88
N THR A 15 0.96 15.28 8.25
CA THR A 15 -0.08 15.68 7.30
C THR A 15 0.14 17.14 6.88
N THR A 16 0.10 17.40 5.58
CA THR A 16 0.24 18.73 4.98
C THR A 16 -0.85 18.92 3.91
N ASP A 17 -1.03 20.13 3.39
CA ASP A 17 -2.00 20.39 2.31
C ASP A 17 -1.73 19.55 1.05
N LEU A 18 -0.46 19.25 0.77
CA LEU A 18 -0.04 18.41 -0.36
C LEU A 18 -0.21 16.91 -0.07
N ILE A 19 0.02 16.50 1.17
CA ILE A 19 -0.09 15.11 1.63
C ILE A 19 -1.03 15.08 2.84
N PRO A 20 -2.36 15.16 2.61
CA PRO A 20 -3.35 15.24 3.69
C PRO A 20 -3.70 13.85 4.24
N ILE A 21 -2.81 12.87 4.11
CA ILE A 21 -3.09 11.48 4.45
C ILE A 21 -1.90 10.81 5.11
N THR A 22 -2.20 9.97 6.09
CA THR A 22 -1.23 9.10 6.73
C THR A 22 -1.23 7.74 6.07
N TRP A 23 -0.07 7.29 5.60
CA TRP A 23 0.11 5.95 5.06
C TRP A 23 0.08 4.92 6.20
N ILE A 24 -0.94 4.07 6.20
CA ILE A 24 -1.08 2.99 7.18
C ILE A 24 -0.15 1.82 6.83
N LEU A 25 0.62 1.36 7.81
CA LEU A 25 1.51 0.22 7.65
C LEU A 25 0.74 -1.05 7.25
N LEU A 26 1.39 -1.86 6.42
CA LEU A 26 0.84 -3.13 5.97
C LEU A 26 0.64 -4.07 7.17
N LYS A 27 -0.58 -4.59 7.31
CA LYS A 27 -0.90 -5.60 8.31
C LYS A 27 -0.74 -7.02 7.72
N PRO A 28 -0.33 -8.00 8.52
CA PRO A 28 -0.35 -9.40 8.09
C PRO A 28 -1.80 -9.86 7.83
N GLY A 29 -2.00 -10.71 6.82
CA GLY A 29 -3.31 -11.26 6.48
C GLY A 29 -3.55 -11.39 4.98
N ASN A 30 -4.84 -11.49 4.61
CA ASN A 30 -5.30 -11.55 3.22
C ASN A 30 -5.87 -10.20 2.72
N ILE A 31 -5.90 -9.19 3.59
CA ILE A 31 -6.38 -7.85 3.31
C ILE A 31 -5.17 -6.93 3.43
N PHE A 32 -4.93 -6.11 2.42
CA PHE A 32 -3.78 -5.22 2.34
C PHE A 32 -4.24 -3.80 2.08
N ASP A 33 -3.96 -2.91 3.02
CA ASP A 33 -4.12 -1.48 2.80
C ASP A 33 -2.95 -0.95 1.98
N TYR A 34 -3.24 -0.06 1.05
CA TYR A 34 -2.26 0.60 0.20
C TYR A 34 -2.67 2.03 -0.05
N LEU A 35 -1.67 2.87 -0.32
CA LEU A 35 -1.90 4.24 -0.74
C LEU A 35 -2.09 4.26 -2.27
N ASP A 36 -3.26 4.69 -2.71
CA ASP A 36 -3.57 4.97 -4.11
C ASP A 36 -3.09 6.38 -4.47
N ILE A 37 -2.06 6.45 -5.32
CA ILE A 37 -1.44 7.69 -5.78
C ILE A 37 -1.99 8.02 -7.17
N GLY A 38 -3.10 8.75 -7.18
CA GLY A 38 -3.69 9.32 -8.40
C GLY A 38 -3.80 10.85 -8.32
N LYS A 39 -4.81 11.43 -8.97
CA LYS A 39 -5.10 12.89 -8.87
C LYS A 39 -5.34 13.35 -7.42
N LYS A 40 -5.81 12.44 -6.56
CA LYS A 40 -5.95 12.65 -5.11
C LYS A 40 -5.38 11.42 -4.41
N LEU A 41 -4.70 11.64 -3.29
CA LEU A 41 -4.20 10.56 -2.43
C LEU A 41 -5.37 9.92 -1.67
N ARG A 42 -5.43 8.58 -1.65
CA ARG A 42 -6.47 7.82 -0.95
C ARG A 42 -5.93 6.52 -0.38
N MET A 43 -6.29 6.18 0.85
CA MET A 43 -6.10 4.82 1.34
C MET A 43 -7.15 3.91 0.69
N LYS A 44 -6.70 2.80 0.14
CA LYS A 44 -7.55 1.75 -0.43
C LYS A 44 -7.13 0.40 0.13
N THR A 45 -8.02 -0.57 -0.03
CA THR A 45 -7.82 -1.92 0.47
C THR A 45 -7.94 -2.92 -0.67
N ALA A 46 -7.00 -3.86 -0.73
CA ALA A 46 -6.96 -4.95 -1.69
C ALA A 46 -7.08 -6.30 -0.98
N ARG A 47 -7.75 -7.26 -1.62
CA ARG A 47 -7.84 -8.65 -1.15
C ARG A 47 -6.95 -9.56 -1.96
N LYS A 48 -6.23 -10.44 -1.26
CA LYS A 48 -5.34 -11.43 -1.85
C LYS A 48 -6.14 -12.41 -2.72
N GLY A 49 -5.77 -12.54 -3.99
CA GLY A 49 -6.39 -13.50 -4.91
C GLY A 49 -7.65 -13.02 -5.62
N GLU A 50 -8.24 -11.88 -5.22
CA GLU A 50 -9.31 -11.22 -5.97
C GLU A 50 -8.72 -10.21 -6.97
N GLN A 51 -7.91 -9.27 -6.49
CA GLN A 51 -7.35 -8.19 -7.31
C GLN A 51 -5.96 -8.50 -7.87
N ARG A 52 -5.28 -9.52 -7.31
CA ARG A 52 -3.92 -9.92 -7.72
C ARG A 52 -3.94 -11.36 -8.18
N TYR A 53 -3.30 -11.63 -9.30
CA TYR A 53 -3.16 -12.97 -9.86
C TYR A 53 -2.41 -13.90 -8.89
N ASN A 54 -2.96 -15.09 -8.64
CA ASN A 54 -2.41 -16.03 -7.67
C ASN A 54 -1.36 -16.94 -8.31
N TRP A 55 -0.15 -16.41 -8.50
CA TRP A 55 0.99 -17.15 -9.06
C TRP A 55 1.35 -18.43 -8.29
N LYS A 56 1.15 -18.46 -6.96
CA LYS A 56 1.38 -19.66 -6.15
C LYS A 56 0.47 -20.82 -6.53
N LYS A 57 -0.77 -20.54 -6.96
CA LYS A 57 -1.73 -21.56 -7.43
C LYS A 57 -1.29 -22.18 -8.75
N ILE A 58 -0.64 -21.40 -9.62
CA ILE A 58 -0.21 -21.84 -10.96
C ILE A 58 1.07 -22.65 -10.89
N ARG A 59 2.02 -22.26 -10.04
CA ARG A 59 3.25 -23.04 -9.83
C ARG A 59 2.98 -24.45 -9.28
N LYS A 60 1.80 -24.72 -8.72
CA LYS A 60 1.40 -26.06 -8.27
C LYS A 60 0.69 -26.88 -9.36
N LYS A 61 0.35 -26.25 -10.49
CA LYS A 61 -0.30 -26.87 -11.65
C LYS A 61 0.65 -27.16 -12.81
N LEU A 62 1.86 -26.59 -12.76
CA LEU A 62 3.01 -26.93 -13.60
C LEU A 62 3.79 -28.05 -12.92
#